data_AF-A0A380LJG7-F1
#
_entry.id   AF-A0A380LJG7-F1
#
_cell.length_a   1.000
_cell.length_b   1.000
_cell.length_c   1.000
_cell.angle_alpha   90.00
_cell.angle_beta   90.00
_cell.angle_gamma   90.00
#
_symmetry.space_group_name_H-M   'P 1'
#
loop_
_entity.id
_entity.type
_entity.pdbx_description
1 polymer ?
#
loop_
_entity_poly.entity_id
_entity_poly.type
_entity_poly.pdbx_seq_one_letter_code
_entity_poly.pdbx_strand_id
1 'polypeptide(L)'
;MIIDIPDHEKPYVGRVIDFARKQQKRSIEEITQGICARQTYQKIIKSIVTESEIYDSLLSRLGLHYDYETSITPSYALLWEAFLDQNWNAFYHEIKVIKCALKNWDIYRYILHCFIECIEQKVSLDSAKQLLPLLPKSLQEIASYFILTFLYKEEIQDKQIFTILSMETAINQCEYLFLLIKQEQYYHAAILCNELLHTTYGKLHYSVLIAKLFIIQAIQIDDFDQCCTEIKNDPCFIPHSDSTNQFSYTAGMFYYAHQDYEKAWEYLSQVYTIEKYTFPSVLFLYHMETITNYQLPKHDTTHMINENTEKAYRVFFQYYNMKYNHVPFSALENYLWNECRAMIPFVYPQNIAKTIIHDELFWISNQTGDKKKYYQFNKKK
;
A
#
# COMPACT_ATOMS: atom_id res chain seq x y z
N MET A 1 -25.18 30.10 -36.58
CA MET A 1 -25.82 29.25 -35.56
C MET A 1 -24.85 29.24 -34.40
N ILE A 2 -25.19 29.90 -33.28
CA ILE A 2 -24.35 29.84 -32.09
C ILE A 2 -24.49 28.42 -31.57
N ILE A 3 -23.40 27.67 -31.56
CA ILE A 3 -23.39 26.32 -31.00
C ILE A 3 -23.36 26.52 -29.49
N ASP A 4 -24.38 26.03 -28.79
CA ASP A 4 -24.56 26.20 -27.36
C ASP A 4 -24.10 24.94 -26.62
N ILE A 5 -23.51 25.08 -25.44
CA ILE A 5 -23.23 23.91 -24.59
C ILE A 5 -24.58 23.33 -24.17
N PRO A 6 -24.81 22.01 -24.31
CA PRO A 6 -26.07 21.41 -23.90
C PRO A 6 -26.37 21.67 -22.41
N ASP A 7 -27.61 22.03 -22.09
CA ASP A 7 -28.01 22.40 -20.72
C ASP A 7 -27.70 21.31 -19.68
N HIS A 8 -27.75 20.05 -20.07
CA HIS A 8 -27.43 18.92 -19.19
C HIS A 8 -25.92 18.79 -18.91
N GLU A 9 -25.05 19.34 -19.76
CA GLU A 9 -23.59 19.32 -19.59
C GLU A 9 -23.08 20.57 -18.87
N LYS A 10 -23.77 21.72 -18.97
CA LYS A 10 -23.37 22.98 -18.33
C LYS A 10 -22.98 22.84 -16.85
N PRO A 11 -23.70 22.08 -15.98
CA PRO A 11 -23.26 21.85 -14.60
C PRO A 11 -21.94 21.07 -14.48
N TYR A 12 -21.70 20.11 -15.39
CA TYR A 12 -20.43 19.39 -15.45
C TYR A 12 -19.30 20.34 -15.87
N VAL A 13 -19.49 21.12 -16.94
CA VAL A 13 -18.51 22.10 -17.41
C VAL A 13 -18.15 23.11 -16.30
N GLY A 14 -19.14 23.61 -15.57
CA GLY A 14 -18.93 24.52 -14.44
C GLY A 14 -18.08 23.92 -13.33
N ARG A 15 -18.26 22.62 -13.01
CA ARG A 15 -17.42 21.92 -12.04
C ARG A 15 -15.99 21.69 -12.55
N VAL A 16 -15.82 21.39 -13.84
CA VAL A 16 -14.48 21.27 -14.47
C VAL A 16 -13.73 22.61 -14.41
N ILE A 17 -14.41 23.74 -14.66
CA ILE A 17 -13.83 25.08 -14.54
C ILE A 17 -13.30 25.33 -13.12
N ASP A 18 -14.08 25.03 -12.08
CA ASP A 18 -13.62 25.22 -10.69
C ASP A 18 -12.49 24.26 -10.31
N PHE A 19 -12.56 23.01 -10.77
CA PHE A 19 -11.48 22.05 -10.57
C PHE A 19 -10.16 22.53 -11.22
N ALA A 20 -10.19 22.88 -12.50
CA ALA A 20 -9.03 23.36 -13.24
C ALA A 20 -8.44 24.64 -12.63
N ARG A 21 -9.29 25.59 -12.23
CA ARG A 21 -8.86 26.80 -11.49
C ARG A 21 -8.07 26.44 -10.24
N LYS A 22 -8.57 25.51 -9.42
CA LYS A 22 -7.91 25.10 -8.18
C LYS A 22 -6.59 24.40 -8.44
N GLN A 23 -6.50 23.55 -9.48
CA GLN A 23 -5.23 22.93 -9.87
C GLN A 23 -4.19 23.98 -10.30
N GLN A 24 -4.63 25.01 -11.03
CA GLN A 24 -3.77 26.13 -11.43
C GLN A 24 -3.53 27.16 -10.29
N LYS A 25 -4.10 26.94 -9.09
CA LYS A 25 -4.02 27.82 -7.92
C LYS A 25 -4.46 29.28 -8.20
N ARG A 26 -5.41 29.45 -9.12
CA ARG A 26 -5.93 30.78 -9.49
C ARG A 26 -7.06 31.23 -8.58
N SER A 27 -7.09 32.52 -8.27
CA SER A 27 -8.18 33.12 -7.49
C SER A 27 -9.46 33.21 -8.34
N ILE A 28 -10.63 33.31 -7.72
CA ILE A 28 -11.90 33.48 -8.45
C ILE A 28 -11.91 34.83 -9.18
N GLU A 29 -11.33 35.86 -8.54
CA GLU A 29 -11.22 37.20 -9.07
C GLU A 29 -10.42 37.21 -10.38
N GLU A 30 -9.28 36.53 -10.43
CA GLU A 30 -8.43 36.43 -11.63
C GLU A 30 -9.16 35.83 -12.84
N ILE A 31 -9.91 34.75 -12.63
CA ILE A 31 -10.59 34.08 -13.74
C ILE A 31 -11.89 34.76 -14.16
N THR A 32 -12.55 35.51 -13.27
CA THR A 32 -13.83 36.17 -13.57
C THR A 32 -13.68 37.59 -14.12
N GLN A 33 -12.49 38.19 -13.99
CA GLN A 33 -12.21 39.57 -14.43
C GLN A 33 -12.57 39.79 -15.91
N GLY A 34 -13.52 40.70 -16.13
CA GLY A 34 -14.00 41.06 -17.47
C GLY A 34 -14.88 40.00 -18.16
N ILE A 35 -15.29 38.95 -17.42
CA ILE A 35 -16.14 37.86 -17.95
C ILE A 35 -17.48 37.85 -17.23
N CYS A 36 -17.49 37.72 -15.89
CA CYS A 36 -18.73 37.69 -15.11
C CYS A 36 -18.51 38.14 -13.65
N ALA A 37 -19.60 38.35 -12.91
CA ALA A 37 -19.52 38.62 -11.47
C ALA A 37 -19.20 37.35 -10.68
N ARG A 38 -18.56 37.49 -9.51
CA ARG A 38 -18.25 36.37 -8.58
C ARG A 38 -19.48 35.52 -8.22
N GLN A 39 -20.64 36.14 -8.09
CA GLN A 39 -21.90 35.44 -7.83
C GLN A 39 -22.34 34.56 -9.01
N THR A 40 -22.15 35.05 -10.24
CA THR A 40 -22.43 34.28 -11.47
C THR A 40 -21.51 33.08 -11.56
N TYR A 41 -20.22 33.25 -11.24
CA TYR A 41 -19.27 32.13 -11.17
C TYR A 41 -19.69 31.05 -10.16
N GLN A 42 -20.13 31.45 -8.97
CA GLN A 42 -20.65 30.49 -7.97
C GLN A 42 -21.91 29.75 -8.45
N LYS A 43 -22.75 30.40 -9.27
CA LYS A 43 -23.91 29.76 -9.90
C LYS A 43 -23.48 28.77 -10.97
N ILE A 44 -22.50 29.11 -11.82
CA ILE A 44 -21.97 28.23 -12.88
C ILE A 44 -21.53 26.88 -12.34
N ILE A 45 -20.92 26.84 -11.15
CA ILE A 45 -20.44 25.60 -10.53
C ILE A 45 -21.58 24.66 -10.08
N LYS A 46 -22.78 25.22 -9.82
CA LYS A 46 -23.87 24.51 -9.14
C LYS A 46 -25.15 24.38 -9.96
N SER A 47 -25.32 25.22 -10.98
CA SER A 47 -26.58 25.42 -11.69
C SER A 47 -26.33 25.88 -13.12
N ILE A 48 -27.36 25.77 -13.96
CA ILE A 48 -27.31 26.19 -15.36
C ILE A 48 -27.36 27.72 -15.43
N VAL A 49 -26.41 28.28 -16.17
CA VAL A 49 -26.45 29.67 -16.64
C VAL A 49 -26.69 29.61 -18.15
N THR A 50 -27.68 30.36 -18.63
CA THR A 50 -28.16 30.29 -20.01
C THR A 50 -27.08 30.65 -21.03
N GLU A 51 -26.20 31.57 -20.67
CA GLU A 51 -25.19 32.17 -21.54
C GLU A 51 -23.91 31.31 -21.64
N SER A 52 -23.81 30.42 -22.64
CA SER A 52 -22.61 29.58 -22.86
C SER A 52 -21.33 30.37 -23.13
N GLU A 53 -21.43 31.59 -23.67
CA GLU A 53 -20.27 32.49 -23.88
C GLU A 53 -19.48 32.74 -22.59
N ILE A 54 -20.16 32.71 -21.42
CA ILE A 54 -19.51 32.84 -20.12
C ILE A 54 -18.68 31.58 -19.81
N TYR A 55 -19.20 30.38 -20.11
CA TYR A 55 -18.47 29.12 -19.93
C TYR A 55 -17.24 29.08 -20.84
N ASP A 56 -17.41 29.40 -22.13
CA ASP A 56 -16.32 29.39 -23.11
C ASP A 56 -15.21 30.39 -22.74
N SER A 57 -15.59 31.59 -22.29
CA SER A 57 -14.63 32.61 -21.84
C SER A 57 -13.83 32.16 -20.61
N LEU A 58 -14.50 31.49 -19.65
CA LEU A 58 -13.85 30.94 -18.46
C LEU A 58 -12.92 29.77 -18.81
N LEU A 59 -13.35 28.88 -19.70
CA LEU A 59 -12.54 27.76 -20.20
C LEU A 59 -11.30 28.28 -20.93
N SER A 60 -11.47 29.25 -21.84
CA SER A 60 -10.37 29.88 -22.56
C SER A 60 -9.33 30.49 -21.62
N ARG A 61 -9.78 31.15 -20.54
CA ARG A 61 -8.89 31.71 -19.50
C ARG A 61 -8.03 30.63 -18.83
N LEU A 62 -8.54 29.40 -18.73
CA LEU A 62 -7.86 28.24 -18.16
C LEU A 62 -7.05 27.45 -19.19
N GLY A 63 -7.04 27.86 -20.46
CA GLY A 63 -6.40 27.14 -21.56
C GLY A 63 -7.18 25.90 -22.02
N LEU A 64 -8.48 25.85 -21.72
CA LEU A 64 -9.38 24.77 -22.06
C LEU A 64 -10.44 25.25 -23.06
N HIS A 65 -11.16 24.31 -23.66
CA HIS A 65 -12.32 24.58 -24.49
C HIS A 65 -13.33 23.43 -24.38
N TYR A 66 -14.57 23.72 -24.75
CA TYR A 66 -15.59 22.71 -24.96
C TYR A 66 -15.53 22.25 -26.42
N ASP A 67 -15.46 20.93 -26.65
CA ASP A 67 -15.44 20.36 -28.00
C ASP A 67 -16.88 20.14 -28.48
N TYR A 68 -17.31 21.01 -29.39
CA TYR A 68 -18.65 21.00 -29.96
C TYR A 68 -18.83 20.00 -31.12
N GLU A 69 -17.74 19.50 -31.70
CA GLU A 69 -17.77 18.64 -32.89
C GLU A 69 -17.74 17.16 -32.52
N THR A 70 -17.12 16.83 -31.38
CA THR A 70 -16.87 15.45 -30.99
C THR A 70 -17.58 15.09 -29.68
N SER A 71 -18.80 14.56 -29.77
CA SER A 71 -19.45 13.86 -28.65
C SER A 71 -18.92 12.42 -28.47
N ILE A 72 -17.74 12.09 -28.99
CA ILE A 72 -17.17 10.74 -28.90
C ILE A 72 -16.48 10.65 -27.54
N THR A 73 -17.24 10.21 -26.53
CA THR A 73 -16.66 9.74 -25.29
C THR A 73 -15.76 8.55 -25.62
N PRO A 74 -14.45 8.58 -25.33
CA PRO A 74 -13.59 7.43 -25.53
C PRO A 74 -14.13 6.25 -24.74
N SER A 75 -14.23 5.06 -25.36
CA SER A 75 -14.58 3.86 -24.63
C SER A 75 -13.41 3.47 -23.73
N TYR A 76 -13.68 3.29 -22.44
CA TYR A 76 -12.72 2.81 -21.46
C TYR A 76 -12.97 1.35 -21.08
N ALA A 77 -13.70 0.60 -21.91
CA ALA A 77 -14.09 -0.79 -21.63
C ALA A 77 -12.87 -1.69 -21.41
N LEU A 78 -11.85 -1.62 -22.27
CA LEU A 78 -10.63 -2.43 -22.13
C LEU A 78 -9.86 -2.11 -20.86
N LEU A 79 -9.77 -0.83 -20.48
CA LEU A 79 -9.15 -0.42 -19.23
C LEU A 79 -9.93 -0.96 -18.02
N TRP A 80 -11.25 -0.89 -18.08
CA TRP A 80 -12.16 -1.37 -17.03
C TRP A 80 -12.10 -2.90 -16.88
N GLU A 81 -12.14 -3.64 -17.99
CA GLU A 81 -11.99 -5.10 -18.01
C GLU A 81 -10.64 -5.52 -17.43
N ALA A 82 -9.54 -4.88 -17.88
CA ALA A 82 -8.22 -5.16 -17.35
C ALA A 82 -8.10 -4.88 -15.84
N PHE A 83 -8.80 -3.86 -15.34
CA PHE A 83 -8.89 -3.57 -13.92
C PHE A 83 -9.64 -4.68 -13.17
N LEU A 84 -10.85 -5.05 -13.63
CA LEU A 84 -11.67 -6.09 -13.00
C LEU A 84 -10.99 -7.46 -12.99
N ASP A 85 -10.24 -7.79 -14.04
CA ASP A 85 -9.47 -9.04 -14.15
C ASP A 85 -8.14 -9.01 -13.38
N GLN A 86 -7.79 -7.87 -12.78
CA GLN A 86 -6.50 -7.62 -12.14
C GLN A 86 -5.31 -7.93 -13.07
N ASN A 87 -5.47 -7.64 -14.37
CA ASN A 87 -4.43 -7.77 -15.38
C ASN A 87 -3.65 -6.46 -15.50
N TRP A 88 -2.75 -6.23 -14.55
CA TRP A 88 -2.00 -4.97 -14.45
C TRP A 88 -1.15 -4.67 -15.69
N ASN A 89 -0.64 -5.69 -16.38
CA ASN A 89 0.12 -5.49 -17.62
C ASN A 89 -0.75 -4.90 -18.73
N ALA A 90 -1.93 -5.46 -18.95
CA ALA A 90 -2.90 -4.91 -19.91
C ALA A 90 -3.40 -3.54 -19.45
N PHE A 91 -3.69 -3.38 -18.16
CA PHE A 91 -4.14 -2.10 -17.58
C PHE A 91 -3.14 -0.96 -17.86
N TYR A 92 -1.86 -1.16 -17.55
CA TYR A 92 -0.84 -0.13 -17.80
C TYR A 92 -0.54 0.08 -19.29
N HIS A 93 -0.72 -0.94 -20.13
CA HIS A 93 -0.68 -0.78 -21.58
C HIS A 93 -1.78 0.19 -22.05
N GLU A 94 -3.02 -0.03 -21.62
CA GLU A 94 -4.16 0.84 -21.96
C GLU A 94 -3.97 2.28 -21.46
N ILE A 95 -3.47 2.46 -20.23
CA ILE A 95 -3.12 3.79 -19.71
C ILE A 95 -2.12 4.51 -20.62
N LYS A 96 -1.11 3.79 -21.12
CA LYS A 96 -0.12 4.36 -22.05
C LYS A 96 -0.75 4.74 -23.38
N VAL A 97 -1.62 3.90 -23.94
CA VAL A 97 -2.36 4.18 -25.19
C VAL A 97 -3.21 5.43 -25.03
N ILE A 98 -3.99 5.52 -23.95
CA ILE A 98 -4.82 6.70 -23.64
C ILE A 98 -3.94 7.94 -23.53
N LYS A 99 -2.82 7.87 -22.79
CA LYS A 99 -1.90 8.99 -22.61
C LYS A 99 -1.30 9.50 -23.92
N CYS A 100 -0.97 8.61 -24.86
CA CYS A 100 -0.47 8.99 -26.19
C CYS A 100 -1.54 9.64 -27.07
N ALA A 101 -2.82 9.33 -26.83
CA ALA A 101 -3.96 9.89 -27.56
C ALA A 101 -4.40 11.26 -27.02
N LEU A 102 -3.96 11.67 -25.82
CA LEU A 102 -4.24 12.99 -25.26
C LEU A 102 -3.53 14.09 -26.08
N LYS A 103 -4.27 14.65 -27.03
CA LYS A 103 -3.91 15.84 -27.82
C LYS A 103 -5.08 16.81 -27.78
N ASN A 104 -4.82 18.12 -27.90
CA ASN A 104 -5.83 19.19 -27.86
C ASN A 104 -6.68 19.16 -26.57
N TRP A 105 -6.34 20.00 -25.59
CA TRP A 105 -6.95 19.99 -24.25
C TRP A 105 -8.38 20.55 -24.25
N ASP A 106 -9.36 19.69 -24.55
CA ASP A 106 -10.74 19.92 -24.15
C ASP A 106 -10.96 19.54 -22.67
N ILE A 107 -12.15 19.86 -22.17
CA ILE A 107 -12.53 19.57 -20.77
C ILE A 107 -12.46 18.08 -20.40
N TYR A 108 -12.84 17.17 -21.30
CA TYR A 108 -12.88 15.72 -21.04
C TYR A 108 -11.47 15.14 -21.03
N ARG A 109 -10.63 15.53 -22.00
CA ARG A 109 -9.21 15.15 -22.09
C ARG A 109 -8.41 15.71 -20.91
N TYR A 110 -8.73 16.91 -20.43
CA TYR A 110 -8.13 17.47 -19.23
C TYR A 110 -8.45 16.64 -17.98
N ILE A 111 -9.72 16.28 -17.77
CA ILE A 111 -10.11 15.42 -16.64
C ILE A 111 -9.46 14.02 -16.75
N LEU A 112 -9.39 13.45 -17.94
CA LEU A 112 -8.73 12.17 -18.18
C LEU A 112 -7.22 12.23 -17.90
N HIS A 113 -6.58 13.35 -18.25
CA HIS A 113 -5.18 13.58 -17.88
C HIS A 113 -5.00 13.58 -16.36
N CYS A 114 -5.82 14.33 -15.62
CA CYS A 114 -5.75 14.37 -14.17
C CYS A 114 -6.07 13.00 -13.53
N PHE A 115 -6.94 12.20 -14.15
CA PHE A 115 -7.17 10.81 -13.75
C PHE A 115 -5.93 9.94 -13.90
N ILE A 116 -5.21 10.06 -15.03
CA ILE A 116 -3.94 9.35 -15.22
C ILE A 116 -2.90 9.82 -14.19
N GLU A 117 -2.81 11.13 -13.93
CA GLU A 117 -1.92 11.65 -12.88
C GLU A 117 -2.30 11.12 -11.48
N CYS A 118 -3.58 10.90 -11.21
CA CYS A 118 -4.06 10.26 -9.98
C CYS A 118 -3.58 8.81 -9.86
N ILE A 119 -3.65 8.04 -10.95
CA ILE A 119 -3.11 6.67 -11.03
C ILE A 119 -1.59 6.67 -10.81
N GLU A 120 -0.89 7.62 -11.44
CA GLU A 120 0.55 7.82 -11.32
C GLU A 120 0.96 8.42 -9.95
N GLN A 121 0.02 8.65 -9.03
CA GLN A 121 0.22 9.23 -7.70
C GLN A 121 0.92 10.60 -7.73
N LYS A 122 0.66 11.39 -8.77
CA LYS A 122 1.20 12.76 -8.95
C LYS A 122 0.26 13.85 -8.46
N VAL A 123 -0.98 13.49 -8.16
CA VAL A 123 -2.02 14.40 -7.69
C VAL A 123 -2.09 14.36 -6.17
N SER A 124 -2.25 15.52 -5.51
CA SER A 124 -2.47 15.56 -4.07
C SER A 124 -3.80 14.92 -3.69
N LEU A 125 -3.92 14.46 -2.44
CA LEU A 125 -5.15 13.84 -1.95
C LEU A 125 -6.36 14.78 -2.14
N ASP A 126 -6.23 16.06 -1.80
CA ASP A 126 -7.31 17.04 -1.96
C ASP A 126 -7.71 17.28 -3.40
N SER A 127 -6.78 17.17 -4.35
CA SER A 127 -7.07 17.24 -5.77
C SER A 127 -7.75 15.97 -6.26
N ALA A 128 -7.33 14.79 -5.79
CA ALA A 128 -7.98 13.52 -6.11
C ALA A 128 -9.44 13.48 -5.60
N LYS A 129 -9.70 13.97 -4.38
CA LYS A 129 -11.06 14.11 -3.82
C LYS A 129 -11.98 14.94 -4.71
N GLN A 130 -11.46 16.00 -5.31
CA GLN A 130 -12.22 16.89 -6.18
C GLN A 130 -12.38 16.36 -7.60
N LEU A 131 -11.46 15.51 -8.04
CA LEU A 131 -11.50 14.86 -9.34
C LEU A 131 -12.58 13.76 -9.38
N LEU A 132 -12.71 12.94 -8.33
CA LEU A 132 -13.63 11.79 -8.30
C LEU A 132 -15.05 12.12 -8.79
N PRO A 133 -15.74 13.19 -8.33
CA PRO A 133 -17.09 13.51 -8.77
C PRO A 133 -17.22 13.95 -10.24
N LEU A 134 -16.10 14.17 -10.92
CA LEU A 134 -16.03 14.53 -12.35
C LEU A 134 -15.81 13.30 -13.24
N LEU A 135 -15.45 12.16 -12.65
CA LEU A 135 -15.19 10.95 -13.41
C LEU A 135 -16.49 10.17 -13.65
N PRO A 136 -16.62 9.43 -14.76
CA PRO A 136 -17.63 8.41 -14.90
C PRO A 136 -17.38 7.27 -13.89
N LYS A 137 -18.43 6.51 -13.57
CA LYS A 137 -18.42 5.54 -12.47
C LYS A 137 -17.27 4.51 -12.53
N SER A 138 -16.97 3.96 -13.71
CA SER A 138 -15.86 3.03 -13.89
C SER A 138 -14.50 3.65 -13.59
N LEU A 139 -14.27 4.90 -14.00
CA LEU A 139 -13.04 5.62 -13.69
C LEU A 139 -13.00 6.07 -12.23
N GLN A 140 -14.15 6.33 -11.59
CA GLN A 140 -14.21 6.56 -10.13
C GLN A 140 -13.73 5.33 -9.35
N GLU A 141 -14.19 4.13 -9.71
CA GLU A 141 -13.74 2.88 -9.10
C GLU A 141 -12.22 2.70 -9.27
N ILE A 142 -11.71 2.88 -10.49
CA ILE A 142 -10.27 2.77 -10.75
C ILE A 142 -9.48 3.81 -9.94
N ALA A 143 -9.89 5.08 -9.95
CA ALA A 143 -9.19 6.13 -9.18
C ALA A 143 -9.23 5.84 -7.68
N SER A 144 -10.36 5.34 -7.18
CA SER A 144 -10.54 4.99 -5.76
C SER A 144 -9.57 3.89 -5.33
N TYR A 145 -9.32 2.87 -6.17
CA TYR A 145 -8.29 1.86 -5.92
C TYR A 145 -6.92 2.50 -5.64
N PHE A 146 -6.45 3.37 -6.53
CA PHE A 146 -5.11 3.98 -6.38
C PHE A 146 -5.04 4.94 -5.19
N ILE A 147 -6.15 5.60 -4.84
CA ILE A 147 -6.23 6.42 -3.63
C ILE A 147 -6.15 5.52 -2.38
N LEU A 148 -6.86 4.39 -2.34
CA LEU A 148 -6.78 3.43 -1.23
C LEU A 148 -5.36 2.89 -1.06
N THR A 149 -4.72 2.49 -2.15
CA THR A 149 -3.32 2.03 -2.13
C THR A 149 -2.36 3.14 -1.64
N PHE A 150 -2.60 4.40 -2.00
CA PHE A 150 -1.83 5.53 -1.49
C PHE A 150 -2.02 5.73 0.02
N LEU A 151 -3.27 5.72 0.51
CA LEU A 151 -3.58 5.82 1.94
C LEU A 151 -2.93 4.68 2.74
N TYR A 152 -2.93 3.46 2.19
CA TYR A 152 -2.28 2.31 2.80
C TYR A 152 -0.77 2.52 2.92
N LYS A 153 -0.11 2.98 1.85
CA LYS A 153 1.35 3.20 1.84
C LYS A 153 1.78 4.32 2.78
N GLU A 154 1.09 5.45 2.75
CA GLU A 154 1.45 6.65 3.52
C GLU A 154 0.90 6.68 4.95
N GLU A 155 0.14 5.65 5.36
CA GLU A 155 -0.42 5.53 6.72
C GLU A 155 -1.35 6.69 7.11
N ILE A 156 -2.00 7.28 6.12
CA ILE A 156 -2.87 8.45 6.31
C ILE A 156 -4.22 8.00 6.88
N GLN A 157 -4.59 8.58 8.01
CA GLN A 157 -5.92 8.44 8.61
C GLN A 157 -6.82 9.62 8.20
N ASP A 158 -7.51 9.49 7.07
CA ASP A 158 -8.51 10.45 6.63
C ASP A 158 -9.89 9.79 6.58
N LYS A 159 -10.70 9.97 7.62
CA LYS A 159 -12.04 9.37 7.69
C LYS A 159 -13.01 9.97 6.66
N GLN A 160 -12.80 11.20 6.22
CA GLN A 160 -13.71 11.87 5.30
C GLN A 160 -13.58 11.32 3.88
N ILE A 161 -12.39 10.83 3.51
CA ILE A 161 -12.17 10.31 2.16
C ILE A 161 -13.03 9.08 1.85
N PHE A 162 -13.37 8.26 2.84
CA PHE A 162 -14.22 7.07 2.62
C PHE A 162 -15.65 7.42 2.22
N THR A 163 -16.11 8.65 2.48
CA THR A 163 -17.46 9.08 2.06
C THR A 163 -17.57 9.40 0.57
N ILE A 164 -16.42 9.57 -0.11
CA ILE A 164 -16.37 9.96 -1.52
C ILE A 164 -15.75 8.89 -2.42
N LEU A 165 -15.08 7.88 -1.85
CA LEU A 165 -14.50 6.79 -2.62
C LEU A 165 -15.61 5.89 -3.17
N SER A 166 -15.40 5.42 -4.40
CA SER A 166 -16.29 4.46 -5.04
C SER A 166 -15.85 3.04 -4.64
N MET A 167 -16.75 2.31 -4.01
CA MET A 167 -16.49 1.03 -3.31
C MET A 167 -17.42 -0.10 -3.78
N GLU A 168 -17.91 -0.03 -5.02
CA GLU A 168 -18.84 -1.03 -5.56
C GLU A 168 -18.13 -2.29 -6.03
N THR A 169 -16.87 -2.18 -6.45
CA THR A 169 -16.09 -3.35 -6.87
C THR A 169 -15.52 -4.10 -5.67
N ALA A 170 -15.51 -5.42 -5.77
CA ALA A 170 -14.87 -6.28 -4.77
C ALA A 170 -13.35 -6.02 -4.68
N ILE A 171 -12.71 -5.52 -5.75
CA ILE A 171 -11.30 -5.11 -5.74
C ILE A 171 -11.09 -3.95 -4.75
N ASN A 172 -11.88 -2.89 -4.87
CA ASN A 172 -11.78 -1.75 -3.95
C ASN A 172 -12.13 -2.15 -2.52
N GLN A 173 -13.17 -2.96 -2.33
CA GLN A 173 -13.54 -3.49 -1.02
C GLN A 173 -12.40 -4.30 -0.39
N CYS A 174 -11.66 -5.09 -1.18
CA CYS A 174 -10.49 -5.83 -0.71
C CYS A 174 -9.33 -4.89 -0.33
N GLU A 175 -9.04 -3.85 -1.10
CA GLU A 175 -8.03 -2.84 -0.72
C GLU A 175 -8.41 -2.11 0.57
N TYR A 176 -9.70 -1.75 0.71
CA TYR A 176 -10.19 -1.13 1.93
C TYR A 176 -10.13 -2.07 3.13
N LEU A 177 -10.36 -3.37 2.93
CA LEU A 177 -10.15 -4.37 3.98
C LEU A 177 -8.71 -4.35 4.51
N PHE A 178 -7.70 -4.33 3.62
CA PHE A 178 -6.30 -4.20 4.04
C PHE A 178 -6.01 -2.89 4.77
N LEU A 179 -6.65 -1.78 4.36
CA LEU A 179 -6.53 -0.51 5.05
C LEU A 179 -7.14 -0.54 6.45
N LEU A 180 -8.31 -1.18 6.63
CA LEU A 180 -8.92 -1.39 7.94
C LEU A 180 -8.00 -2.20 8.86
N ILE A 181 -7.40 -3.28 8.35
CA ILE A 181 -6.43 -4.11 9.08
C ILE A 181 -5.22 -3.28 9.49
N LYS A 182 -4.66 -2.48 8.57
CA LYS A 182 -3.51 -1.62 8.85
C LYS A 182 -3.83 -0.54 9.90
N GLN A 183 -5.07 -0.09 9.96
CA GLN A 183 -5.58 0.85 10.97
C GLN A 183 -6.08 0.18 12.26
N GLU A 184 -5.83 -1.12 12.42
CA GLU A 184 -6.24 -1.93 13.59
C GLU A 184 -7.77 -1.92 13.84
N GLN A 185 -8.57 -1.66 12.81
CA GLN A 185 -10.04 -1.67 12.88
C GLN A 185 -10.60 -3.08 12.69
N TYR A 186 -10.11 -4.04 13.49
CA TYR A 186 -10.33 -5.47 13.28
C TYR A 186 -11.80 -5.90 13.29
N TYR A 187 -12.67 -5.22 14.06
CA TYR A 187 -14.10 -5.52 14.06
C TYR A 187 -14.75 -5.26 12.69
N HIS A 188 -14.50 -4.08 12.11
CA HIS A 188 -15.01 -3.72 10.79
C HIS A 188 -14.35 -4.58 9.69
N ALA A 189 -13.05 -4.85 9.84
CA ALA A 189 -12.32 -5.71 8.93
C ALA A 189 -12.89 -7.14 8.92
N ALA A 190 -13.21 -7.71 10.09
CA ALA A 190 -13.78 -9.06 10.19
C ALA A 190 -15.14 -9.17 9.50
N ILE A 191 -16.02 -8.17 9.66
CA ILE A 191 -17.33 -8.13 8.99
C ILE A 191 -17.15 -8.12 7.47
N LEU A 192 -16.36 -7.16 6.96
CA LEU A 192 -16.13 -7.02 5.52
C LEU A 192 -15.41 -8.25 4.93
N CYS A 193 -14.44 -8.81 5.66
CA CYS A 193 -13.75 -10.03 5.25
C CYS A 193 -14.73 -11.19 5.07
N ASN A 194 -15.63 -11.40 6.03
CA ASN A 194 -16.62 -12.48 5.94
C ASN A 194 -17.57 -12.28 4.74
N GLU A 195 -18.05 -11.06 4.51
CA GLU A 195 -18.87 -10.74 3.34
C GLU A 195 -18.13 -11.04 2.03
N LEU A 196 -16.87 -10.60 1.91
CA LEU A 196 -16.06 -10.81 0.72
C LEU A 196 -15.72 -12.29 0.46
N LEU A 197 -15.51 -13.09 1.50
CA LEU A 197 -15.27 -14.53 1.34
C LEU A 197 -16.47 -15.25 0.71
N HIS A 198 -17.69 -14.72 0.88
CA HIS A 198 -18.90 -15.28 0.27
C HIS A 198 -19.17 -14.79 -1.16
N THR A 199 -18.61 -13.64 -1.56
CA THR A 199 -18.92 -13.00 -2.85
C THR A 199 -17.78 -13.06 -3.87
N THR A 200 -16.55 -13.33 -3.42
CA THR A 200 -15.35 -13.33 -4.27
C THR A 200 -14.88 -14.73 -4.62
N TYR A 201 -14.20 -14.84 -5.77
CA TYR A 201 -13.63 -16.08 -6.30
C TYR A 201 -12.23 -15.84 -6.87
N GLY A 202 -11.48 -16.92 -7.09
CA GLY A 202 -10.17 -16.88 -7.73
C GLY A 202 -9.16 -16.01 -6.97
N LYS A 203 -8.37 -15.21 -7.70
CA LYS A 203 -7.29 -14.37 -7.12
C LYS A 203 -7.79 -13.43 -6.03
N LEU A 204 -8.98 -12.86 -6.20
CA LEU A 204 -9.53 -11.93 -5.21
C LEU A 204 -9.92 -12.65 -3.92
N HIS A 205 -10.56 -13.81 -4.03
CA HIS A 205 -10.85 -14.66 -2.86
C HIS A 205 -9.58 -15.02 -2.10
N TYR A 206 -8.54 -15.41 -2.83
CA TYR A 206 -7.24 -15.69 -2.23
C TYR A 206 -6.67 -14.48 -1.47
N SER A 207 -6.74 -13.28 -2.04
CA SER A 207 -6.35 -12.04 -1.34
C SER A 207 -7.17 -11.80 -0.06
N VAL A 208 -8.46 -12.12 -0.07
CA VAL A 208 -9.33 -12.00 1.12
C VAL A 208 -8.98 -13.06 2.17
N LEU A 209 -8.61 -14.29 1.78
CA LEU A 209 -8.08 -15.30 2.70
C LEU A 209 -6.77 -14.83 3.35
N ILE A 210 -5.87 -14.20 2.58
CA ILE A 210 -4.67 -13.57 3.14
C ILE A 210 -5.03 -12.47 4.14
N ALA A 211 -6.03 -11.63 3.84
CA ALA A 211 -6.52 -10.62 4.78
C ALA A 211 -7.10 -11.24 6.07
N LYS A 212 -7.86 -12.35 5.95
CA LYS A 212 -8.38 -13.13 7.08
C LYS A 212 -7.26 -13.57 8.03
N LEU A 213 -6.12 -14.00 7.48
CA LEU A 213 -4.96 -14.41 8.28
C LEU A 213 -4.46 -13.27 9.18
N PHE A 214 -4.34 -12.05 8.65
CA PHE A 214 -3.91 -10.88 9.43
C PHE A 214 -4.91 -10.53 10.54
N ILE A 215 -6.21 -10.72 10.30
CA ILE A 215 -7.24 -10.50 11.30
C ILE A 215 -7.13 -11.56 12.41
N ILE A 216 -7.11 -12.85 12.04
CA ILE A 216 -7.02 -13.97 12.98
C ILE A 216 -5.77 -13.87 13.84
N GLN A 217 -4.63 -13.50 13.25
CA GLN A 217 -3.39 -13.23 13.99
C GLN A 217 -3.59 -12.21 15.12
N ALA A 218 -4.42 -11.19 14.90
CA ALA A 218 -4.63 -10.11 15.86
C ALA A 218 -5.70 -10.43 16.92
N ILE A 219 -6.77 -11.15 16.55
CA ILE A 219 -7.96 -11.28 17.42
C ILE A 219 -8.40 -12.72 17.75
N GLN A 220 -7.92 -13.74 17.04
CA GLN A 220 -8.38 -15.13 17.20
C GLN A 220 -7.28 -16.15 16.91
N ILE A 221 -6.17 -16.04 17.65
CA ILE A 221 -4.91 -16.78 17.44
C ILE A 221 -5.12 -18.30 17.35
N ASP A 222 -6.08 -18.86 18.07
CA ASP A 222 -6.36 -20.32 18.10
C ASP A 222 -6.74 -20.88 16.71
N ASP A 223 -7.31 -20.06 15.82
CA ASP A 223 -7.73 -20.49 14.48
C ASP A 223 -6.64 -20.26 13.40
N PHE A 224 -5.46 -19.80 13.80
CA PHE A 224 -4.39 -19.42 12.85
C PHE A 224 -3.90 -20.60 12.01
N ASP A 225 -3.71 -21.77 12.64
CA ASP A 225 -3.29 -23.01 11.95
C ASP A 225 -4.33 -23.46 10.90
N GLN A 226 -5.61 -23.36 11.25
CA GLN A 226 -6.70 -23.68 10.32
C GLN A 226 -6.69 -22.71 9.14
N CYS A 227 -6.57 -21.41 9.39
CA CYS A 227 -6.49 -20.40 8.33
C CYS A 227 -5.29 -20.63 7.40
N CYS A 228 -4.13 -21.03 7.95
CA CYS A 228 -2.96 -21.38 7.14
C CYS A 228 -3.22 -22.58 6.23
N THR A 229 -3.96 -23.57 6.71
CA THR A 229 -4.33 -24.77 5.94
C THR A 229 -5.33 -24.44 4.84
N GLU A 230 -6.32 -23.59 5.14
CA GLU A 230 -7.27 -23.07 4.14
C GLU A 230 -6.52 -22.36 2.99
N ILE A 231 -5.58 -21.47 3.30
CA ILE A 231 -4.78 -20.75 2.30
C ILE A 231 -3.92 -21.71 1.47
N LYS A 232 -3.23 -22.67 2.10
CA LYS A 232 -2.37 -23.64 1.40
C LYS A 232 -3.15 -24.55 0.44
N ASN A 233 -4.43 -24.81 0.73
CA ASN A 233 -5.30 -25.66 -0.09
C ASN A 233 -6.06 -24.90 -1.18
N ASP A 234 -5.98 -23.56 -1.22
CA ASP A 234 -6.68 -22.76 -2.21
C ASP A 234 -6.09 -22.99 -3.62
N PRO A 235 -6.92 -23.14 -4.69
CA PRO A 235 -6.43 -23.33 -6.06
C PRO A 235 -5.55 -22.20 -6.60
N CYS A 236 -5.65 -20.99 -6.04
CA CYS A 236 -4.82 -19.84 -6.41
C CYS A 236 -3.51 -19.76 -5.61
N PHE A 237 -3.23 -20.73 -4.74
CA PHE A 237 -1.93 -20.86 -4.09
C PHE A 237 -0.86 -21.19 -5.14
N ILE A 238 -0.10 -20.16 -5.53
CA ILE A 238 1.02 -20.29 -6.47
C ILE A 238 2.33 -20.10 -5.69
N PRO A 239 3.20 -21.13 -5.60
CA PRO A 239 4.51 -21.01 -4.97
C PRO A 239 5.30 -19.84 -5.55
N HIS A 240 5.97 -19.08 -4.69
CA HIS A 240 6.80 -17.93 -5.03
C HIS A 240 6.10 -16.72 -5.66
N SER A 241 4.76 -16.69 -5.71
CA SER A 241 4.00 -15.47 -6.05
C SER A 241 4.05 -14.45 -4.91
N ASP A 242 3.88 -13.16 -5.21
CA ASP A 242 3.94 -12.09 -4.20
C ASP A 242 2.98 -12.32 -3.00
N SER A 243 1.75 -12.76 -3.28
CA SER A 243 0.75 -13.06 -2.25
C SER A 243 1.15 -14.27 -1.39
N THR A 244 1.69 -15.32 -1.99
CA THR A 244 2.20 -16.50 -1.25
C THR A 244 3.46 -16.16 -0.45
N ASN A 245 4.33 -15.28 -0.97
CA ASN A 245 5.49 -14.81 -0.23
C ASN A 245 5.07 -13.96 0.98
N GLN A 246 4.05 -13.11 0.82
CA GLN A 246 3.46 -12.38 1.94
C GLN A 246 2.85 -13.32 2.98
N PHE A 247 2.11 -14.35 2.54
CA PHE A 247 1.60 -15.40 3.40
C PHE A 247 2.70 -16.09 4.19
N SER A 248 3.74 -16.61 3.52
CA SER A 248 4.82 -17.33 4.18
C SER A 248 5.59 -16.43 5.15
N TYR A 249 5.82 -15.16 4.80
CA TYR A 249 6.42 -14.21 5.74
C TYR A 249 5.54 -14.04 6.99
N THR A 250 4.25 -13.73 6.82
CA THR A 250 3.31 -13.52 7.95
C THR A 250 3.19 -14.75 8.84
N ALA A 251 3.03 -15.93 8.26
CA ALA A 251 2.98 -17.19 8.98
C ALA A 251 4.28 -17.47 9.75
N GLY A 252 5.43 -17.30 9.09
CA GLY A 252 6.74 -17.47 9.72
C GLY A 252 6.95 -16.54 10.91
N MET A 253 6.57 -15.26 10.78
CA MET A 253 6.61 -14.28 11.86
C MET A 253 5.72 -14.66 13.04
N PHE A 254 4.51 -15.14 12.75
CA PHE A 254 3.57 -15.60 13.77
C PHE A 254 4.15 -16.77 14.58
N TYR A 255 4.61 -17.83 13.91
CA TYR A 255 5.14 -19.00 14.61
C TYR A 255 6.42 -18.68 15.38
N TYR A 256 7.27 -17.81 14.84
CA TYR A 256 8.46 -17.33 15.56
C TYR A 256 8.09 -16.63 16.87
N ALA A 257 7.10 -15.72 16.83
CA ALA A 257 6.62 -15.01 18.02
C ALA A 257 6.00 -15.96 19.07
N HIS A 258 5.44 -17.09 18.64
CA HIS A 258 4.86 -18.13 19.50
C HIS A 258 5.84 -19.27 19.82
N GLN A 259 7.13 -19.12 19.49
CA GLN A 259 8.21 -20.08 19.77
C GLN A 259 8.03 -21.46 19.11
N ASP A 260 7.20 -21.56 18.06
CA ASP A 260 7.13 -22.73 17.19
C ASP A 260 8.20 -22.58 16.09
N TYR A 261 9.46 -22.84 16.46
CA TYR A 261 10.61 -22.63 15.58
C TYR A 261 10.64 -23.59 14.39
N GLU A 262 9.98 -24.74 14.48
CA GLU A 262 9.89 -25.70 13.37
C GLU A 262 9.05 -25.12 12.23
N LYS A 263 7.83 -24.69 12.54
CA LYS A 263 6.98 -24.03 11.54
C LYS A 263 7.56 -22.68 11.12
N ALA A 264 8.10 -21.89 12.05
CA ALA A 264 8.73 -20.61 11.71
C ALA A 264 9.86 -20.79 10.69
N TRP A 265 10.70 -21.81 10.87
CA TRP A 265 11.75 -22.15 9.92
C TRP A 265 11.19 -22.58 8.56
N GLU A 266 10.18 -23.47 8.54
CA GLU A 266 9.49 -23.91 7.31
C GLU A 266 9.06 -22.71 6.45
N TYR A 267 8.45 -21.70 7.07
CA TYR A 267 7.87 -20.56 6.38
C TYR A 267 8.91 -19.48 6.03
N LEU A 268 9.76 -19.07 6.97
CA LEU A 268 10.73 -17.99 6.73
C LEU A 268 11.83 -18.39 5.74
N SER A 269 12.20 -19.67 5.69
CA SER A 269 13.18 -20.20 4.73
C SER A 269 12.68 -20.15 3.27
N GLN A 270 11.39 -19.92 3.03
CA GLN A 270 10.84 -19.76 1.68
C GLN A 270 11.01 -18.33 1.15
N VAL A 271 11.20 -17.33 2.03
CA VAL A 271 11.10 -15.91 1.69
C VAL A 271 12.37 -15.10 1.96
N TYR A 272 13.38 -15.70 2.62
CA TYR A 272 14.61 -15.00 3.02
C TYR A 272 15.47 -14.48 1.85
N THR A 273 15.22 -14.93 0.62
CA THR A 273 15.92 -14.47 -0.58
C THR A 273 15.20 -13.32 -1.30
N ILE A 274 13.98 -12.98 -0.86
CA ILE A 274 13.12 -11.97 -1.50
C ILE A 274 13.38 -10.61 -0.86
N GLU A 275 13.90 -9.65 -1.63
CA GLU A 275 14.37 -8.34 -1.15
C GLU A 275 13.43 -7.67 -0.12
N LYS A 276 12.12 -7.69 -0.35
CA LYS A 276 11.09 -7.13 0.54
C LYS A 276 11.06 -7.77 1.94
N TYR A 277 11.33 -9.07 2.03
CA TYR A 277 11.20 -9.87 3.27
C TYR A 277 12.55 -10.37 3.81
N THR A 278 13.63 -10.21 3.05
CA THR A 278 14.97 -10.71 3.39
C THR A 278 15.42 -10.28 4.78
N PHE A 279 15.36 -8.97 5.09
CA PHE A 279 16.00 -8.46 6.30
C PHE A 279 15.39 -8.99 7.61
N PRO A 280 14.06 -8.98 7.82
CA PRO A 280 13.54 -9.57 9.04
C PRO A 280 13.71 -11.10 9.03
N SER A 281 13.49 -11.75 7.89
CA SER A 281 13.53 -13.22 7.80
C SER A 281 14.90 -13.81 8.13
N VAL A 282 15.99 -13.26 7.54
CA VAL A 282 17.34 -13.78 7.79
C VAL A 282 17.76 -13.57 9.24
N LEU A 283 17.41 -12.43 9.85
CA LEU A 283 17.71 -12.18 11.26
C LEU A 283 17.07 -13.25 12.17
N PHE A 284 15.81 -13.61 11.92
CA PHE A 284 15.13 -14.63 12.71
C PHE A 284 15.63 -16.04 12.42
N LEU A 285 15.99 -16.34 11.17
CA LEU A 285 16.62 -17.61 10.82
C LEU A 285 17.96 -17.78 11.55
N TYR A 286 18.83 -16.77 11.56
CA TYR A 286 20.10 -16.83 12.30
C TYR A 286 19.94 -16.96 13.81
N HIS A 287 18.93 -16.29 14.37
CA HIS A 287 18.59 -16.50 15.78
C HIS A 287 18.13 -17.94 16.03
N MET A 288 17.25 -18.48 15.18
CA MET A 288 16.81 -19.87 15.27
C MET A 288 17.96 -20.88 15.17
N GLU A 289 18.96 -20.67 14.30
CA GLU A 289 20.16 -21.53 14.25
C GLU A 289 20.91 -21.59 15.59
N THR A 290 20.81 -20.55 16.40
CA THR A 290 21.52 -20.46 17.68
C THR A 290 20.84 -21.27 18.77
N ILE A 291 19.51 -21.32 18.73
CA ILE A 291 18.68 -21.96 19.76
C ILE A 291 18.16 -23.34 19.32
N THR A 292 18.41 -23.73 18.07
CA THR A 292 18.01 -25.01 17.48
C THR A 292 19.19 -25.70 16.79
N ASN A 293 18.93 -26.80 16.07
CA ASN A 293 19.92 -27.49 15.23
C ASN A 293 19.77 -27.15 13.74
N TYR A 294 18.94 -26.17 13.39
CA TYR A 294 18.75 -25.78 12.00
C TYR A 294 19.98 -25.05 11.44
N GLN A 295 20.19 -25.15 10.14
CA GLN A 295 21.31 -24.50 9.45
C GLN A 295 20.89 -24.03 8.06
N LEU A 296 21.19 -22.77 7.75
CA LEU A 296 21.06 -22.21 6.42
C LEU A 296 22.19 -22.70 5.52
N PRO A 297 21.93 -23.00 4.23
CA PRO A 297 22.95 -23.50 3.31
C PRO A 297 24.12 -22.54 3.07
N LYS A 298 23.93 -21.23 3.29
CA LYS A 298 24.94 -20.17 3.09
C LYS A 298 24.71 -19.03 4.08
N HIS A 299 25.79 -18.54 4.67
CA HIS A 299 25.79 -17.37 5.58
C HIS A 299 26.27 -16.07 4.91
N ASP A 300 26.23 -15.99 3.58
CA ASP A 300 26.70 -14.80 2.85
C ASP A 300 25.62 -13.71 2.80
N THR A 301 25.53 -12.95 3.89
CA THR A 301 24.65 -11.77 4.01
C THR A 301 25.31 -10.48 3.56
N THR A 302 26.58 -10.52 3.14
CA THR A 302 27.34 -9.33 2.74
C THR A 302 26.73 -8.63 1.54
N HIS A 303 26.13 -9.41 0.62
CA HIS A 303 25.35 -8.88 -0.50
C HIS A 303 23.93 -8.44 -0.14
N MET A 304 23.46 -8.80 1.05
CA MET A 304 22.09 -8.52 1.49
C MET A 304 21.97 -7.17 2.19
N ILE A 305 23.04 -6.59 2.74
CA ILE A 305 23.01 -5.26 3.36
C ILE A 305 23.07 -4.18 2.28
N ASN A 306 21.95 -3.48 2.03
CA ASN A 306 21.90 -2.32 1.15
C ASN A 306 21.89 -1.01 1.97
N GLU A 307 22.15 0.13 1.31
CA GLU A 307 22.14 1.43 1.97
C GLU A 307 20.77 1.79 2.59
N ASN A 308 19.70 1.21 2.02
CA ASN A 308 18.31 1.40 2.44
C ASN A 308 17.92 0.60 3.69
N THR A 309 18.78 -0.29 4.19
CA THR A 309 18.48 -1.08 5.38
C THR A 309 18.48 -0.16 6.60
N GLU A 310 17.44 -0.24 7.44
CA GLU A 310 17.43 0.55 8.67
C GLU A 310 18.66 0.23 9.52
N LYS A 311 19.23 1.28 10.15
CA LYS A 311 20.45 1.18 10.95
C LYS A 311 20.34 0.08 12.02
N ALA A 312 19.17 -0.06 12.64
CA ALA A 312 18.92 -1.03 13.69
C ALA A 312 19.21 -2.48 13.21
N TYR A 313 18.59 -2.91 12.11
CA TYR A 313 18.80 -4.25 11.56
C TYR A 313 20.25 -4.47 11.10
N ARG A 314 20.91 -3.46 10.51
CA ARG A 314 22.32 -3.56 10.09
C ARG A 314 23.26 -3.92 11.25
N VAL A 315 23.01 -3.38 12.44
CA VAL A 315 23.81 -3.70 13.63
C VAL A 315 23.63 -5.15 14.05
N PHE A 316 22.39 -5.68 14.04
CA PHE A 316 22.16 -7.10 14.33
C PHE A 316 22.78 -8.02 13.28
N PHE A 317 22.74 -7.65 12.00
CA PHE A 317 23.41 -8.41 10.95
C PHE A 317 24.92 -8.41 11.09
N GLN A 318 25.51 -7.28 11.46
CA GLN A 318 26.94 -7.20 11.70
C GLN A 318 27.36 -8.13 12.86
N TYR A 319 26.55 -8.27 13.90
CA TYR A 319 26.78 -9.26 14.95
C TYR A 319 26.86 -10.69 14.39
N TYR A 320 25.87 -11.10 13.58
CA TYR A 320 25.87 -12.44 12.99
C TYR A 320 27.05 -12.64 12.01
N ASN A 321 27.40 -11.62 11.24
CA ASN A 321 28.59 -11.64 10.39
C ASN A 321 29.87 -11.86 11.23
N MET A 322 30.00 -11.18 12.37
CA MET A 322 31.12 -11.42 13.30
C MET A 322 31.10 -12.86 13.84
N LYS A 323 29.92 -13.38 14.20
CA LYS A 323 29.73 -14.74 14.74
C LYS A 323 30.17 -15.81 13.74
N TYR A 324 29.71 -15.72 12.49
CA TYR A 324 30.05 -16.68 11.44
C TYR A 324 31.49 -16.54 10.93
N ASN A 325 32.12 -15.37 11.09
CA ASN A 325 33.57 -15.19 10.88
C ASN A 325 34.42 -15.59 12.08
N HIS A 326 33.85 -16.28 13.07
CA HIS A 326 34.54 -16.80 14.26
C HIS A 326 35.29 -15.72 15.06
N VAL A 327 34.75 -14.51 15.11
CA VAL A 327 35.25 -13.45 15.99
C VAL A 327 35.20 -13.93 17.44
N PRO A 328 36.20 -13.60 18.30
CA PRO A 328 36.24 -14.10 19.67
C PRO A 328 34.97 -13.80 20.47
N PHE A 329 34.55 -14.74 21.32
CA PHE A 329 33.34 -14.62 22.15
C PHE A 329 33.30 -13.32 22.97
N SER A 330 34.42 -12.85 23.49
CA SER A 330 34.50 -11.58 24.23
C SER A 330 34.12 -10.37 23.38
N ALA A 331 34.51 -10.36 22.10
CA ALA A 331 34.16 -9.30 21.16
C ALA A 331 32.68 -9.39 20.74
N LEU A 332 32.16 -10.60 20.49
CA LEU A 332 30.74 -10.84 20.24
C LEU A 332 29.87 -10.35 21.42
N GLU A 333 30.25 -10.73 22.63
CA GLU A 333 29.54 -10.37 23.86
C GLU A 333 29.58 -8.86 24.15
N ASN A 334 30.69 -8.19 23.81
CA ASN A 334 30.80 -6.73 23.89
C ASN A 334 29.92 -6.03 22.84
N TYR A 335 29.88 -6.57 21.62
CA TYR A 335 29.08 -6.02 20.54
C TYR A 335 27.58 -6.11 20.83
N LEU A 336 27.10 -7.27 21.30
CA LEU A 336 25.71 -7.43 21.76
C LEU A 336 25.36 -6.42 22.86
N TRP A 337 26.25 -6.27 23.83
CA TRP A 337 26.00 -5.46 25.02
C TRP A 337 25.97 -3.96 24.75
N ASN A 338 26.84 -3.48 23.86
CA ASN A 338 27.02 -2.05 23.59
C ASN A 338 26.23 -1.60 22.35
N GLU A 339 26.39 -2.32 21.23
CA GLU A 339 25.87 -1.89 19.94
C GLU A 339 24.43 -2.38 19.72
N CYS A 340 24.19 -3.71 19.78
CA CYS A 340 22.86 -4.27 19.55
C CYS A 340 21.85 -3.79 20.60
N ARG A 341 22.25 -3.74 21.87
CA ARG A 341 21.39 -3.26 22.96
C ARG A 341 20.93 -1.82 22.77
N ALA A 342 21.79 -0.95 22.25
CA ALA A 342 21.43 0.44 21.94
C ALA A 342 20.40 0.54 20.81
N MET A 343 20.31 -0.49 19.97
CA MET A 343 19.36 -0.54 18.85
C MET A 343 17.97 -1.08 19.24
N ILE A 344 17.77 -1.65 20.43
CA ILE A 344 16.48 -2.22 20.87
C ILE A 344 15.29 -1.28 20.63
N PRO A 345 15.34 0.03 20.98
CA PRO A 345 14.20 0.93 20.78
C PRO A 345 13.80 1.12 19.32
N PHE A 346 14.70 0.80 18.39
CA PHE A 346 14.57 1.03 16.96
C PHE A 346 14.26 -0.24 16.17
N VAL A 347 14.07 -1.39 16.83
CA VAL A 347 13.61 -2.63 16.20
C VAL A 347 12.16 -2.84 16.58
N TYR A 348 11.31 -3.14 15.59
CA TYR A 348 9.92 -3.47 15.82
C TYR A 348 9.61 -4.94 15.47
N PRO A 349 8.97 -5.70 16.38
CA PRO A 349 8.65 -5.33 17.76
C PRO A 349 9.88 -5.47 18.69
N GLN A 350 10.01 -4.56 19.66
CA GLN A 350 11.21 -4.43 20.52
C GLN A 350 11.50 -5.67 21.38
N ASN A 351 10.47 -6.44 21.71
CA ASN A 351 10.60 -7.68 22.49
C ASN A 351 11.44 -8.71 21.74
N ILE A 352 11.31 -8.80 20.41
CA ILE A 352 12.09 -9.74 19.60
C ILE A 352 13.59 -9.41 19.67
N ALA A 353 13.97 -8.14 19.55
CA ALA A 353 15.36 -7.72 19.70
C ALA A 353 15.95 -8.09 21.08
N LYS A 354 15.14 -7.97 22.15
CA LYS A 354 15.56 -8.40 23.49
C LYS A 354 15.75 -9.91 23.57
N THR A 355 14.84 -10.70 23.01
CA THR A 355 14.94 -12.16 22.96
C THR A 355 16.20 -12.60 22.22
N ILE A 356 16.48 -12.02 21.05
CA ILE A 356 17.68 -12.33 20.27
C ILE A 356 18.94 -12.06 21.11
N ILE A 357 19.09 -10.88 21.70
CA ILE A 357 20.27 -10.54 22.51
C ILE A 357 20.40 -11.48 23.72
N HIS A 358 19.28 -11.77 24.39
CA HIS A 358 19.27 -12.67 25.55
C HIS A 358 19.79 -14.06 25.20
N ASP A 359 19.26 -14.66 24.13
CA ASP A 359 19.57 -16.03 23.74
C ASP A 359 20.99 -16.15 23.18
N GLU A 360 21.46 -15.12 22.47
CA GLU A 360 22.85 -15.04 22.02
C GLU A 360 23.83 -14.90 23.18
N LEU A 361 23.52 -14.07 24.19
CA LEU A 361 24.33 -13.99 25.41
C LEU A 361 24.31 -15.31 26.19
N PHE A 362 23.17 -16.01 26.21
CA PHE A 362 23.07 -17.35 26.81
C PHE A 362 23.96 -18.35 26.07
N TRP A 363 23.91 -18.37 24.74
CA TRP A 363 24.76 -19.20 23.89
C TRP A 363 26.25 -18.94 24.17
N ILE A 364 26.69 -17.67 24.17
CA ILE A 364 28.08 -17.31 24.51
C ILE A 364 28.45 -17.79 25.93
N SER A 365 27.55 -17.63 26.90
CA SER A 365 27.80 -18.05 28.29
C SER A 365 27.98 -19.57 28.42
N ASN A 366 27.28 -20.36 27.59
CA ASN A 366 27.43 -21.81 27.55
C ASN A 366 28.78 -22.23 26.93
N GLN A 367 29.31 -21.45 25.99
CA GLN A 367 30.62 -21.72 25.38
C GLN A 367 31.80 -21.29 26.27
N THR A 368 31.64 -20.21 27.04
CA THR A 368 32.74 -19.57 27.80
C THR A 368 32.70 -19.86 29.30
N GLY A 369 31.55 -20.24 29.84
CA GLY A 369 31.30 -20.36 31.27
C GLY A 369 31.06 -19.04 32.01
N ASP A 370 31.26 -17.87 31.38
CA ASP A 370 30.98 -16.57 32.00
C ASP A 370 29.50 -16.18 31.81
N LYS A 371 28.78 -16.10 32.94
CA LYS A 371 27.34 -15.80 32.96
C LYS A 371 27.02 -14.35 33.35
N LYS A 372 28.03 -13.49 33.53
CA LYS A 372 27.84 -12.14 34.08
C LYS A 372 26.90 -11.30 33.24
N LYS A 373 27.17 -11.12 31.94
CA LYS A 373 26.33 -10.26 31.08
C LYS A 373 24.96 -10.87 30.81
N TYR A 374 24.89 -12.18 30.61
CA TYR A 374 23.62 -12.91 30.52
C TYR A 374 22.70 -12.61 31.72
N TYR A 375 23.20 -12.81 32.94
CA TYR A 375 22.41 -12.53 34.15
C TYR A 375 22.13 -11.03 34.35
N GLN A 376 23.04 -10.14 33.97
CA GLN A 376 22.80 -8.70 34.04
C GLN A 376 21.74 -8.23 33.04
N PHE A 377 21.63 -8.86 31.87
CA PHE A 377 20.59 -8.56 30.89
C PHE A 377 19.19 -8.91 31.43
N ASN A 378 19.09 -9.98 32.21
CA ASN A 378 17.85 -10.44 32.84
C ASN A 378 17.38 -9.60 34.04
N LYS A 379 18.23 -8.72 34.58
CA LYS A 379 17.80 -7.78 35.62
C LYS A 379 16.93 -6.70 34.99
N LYS A 380 15.61 -6.85 35.09
CA LYS A 380 14.62 -5.80 34.76
C LYS A 380 15.10 -4.46 35.34
N LYS A 381 15.29 -3.47 34.48
CA LYS A 381 15.15 -2.06 34.85
C LYS A 381 13.74 -1.63 34.48
#